data_AF-A0A540KY78-F1
#
_entry.id   AF-A0A540KY78-F1
#
_cell.length_a   1.000
_cell.length_b   1.000
_cell.length_c   1.000
_cell.angle_alpha   90.00
_cell.angle_beta   90.00
_cell.angle_gamma   90.00
#
_symmetry.space_group_name_H-M   'P 1'
#
loop_
_entity.id
_entity.type
_entity.pdbx_description
1 polymer ?
#
loop_
_entity_poly.entity_id
_entity_poly.type
_entity_poly.pdbx_seq_one_letter_code
_entity_poly.pdbx_strand_id
1 'polypeptide(L)'
;MEGLDYSSGIWQFEGYGFVPHATSGATVAQLHGAAKGATATILRIYNGGMRYYSRDLVATNLDDRRCKLNIIHDVDGGSVIVFIDGVQKFWVKDQGPGDLFTSNVEFMLHRLT
;
A
#
# COMPACT_ATOMS: atom_id res chain seq x y z
N MET A 1 14.24 12.58 -19.00
CA MET A 1 13.67 12.80 -17.66
C MET A 1 14.32 11.76 -16.78
N GLU A 2 15.32 12.15 -15.99
CA GLU A 2 15.85 11.26 -14.96
C GLU A 2 14.82 11.24 -13.84
N GLY A 3 14.12 10.12 -13.68
CA GLY A 3 13.20 9.92 -12.57
C GLY A 3 13.97 9.96 -11.26
N LEU A 4 13.31 10.36 -10.18
CA LEU A 4 13.94 10.31 -8.86
C LEU A 4 14.29 8.84 -8.56
N ASP A 5 15.54 8.62 -8.16
CA ASP A 5 16.01 7.30 -7.76
C ASP A 5 15.36 6.92 -6.42
N TYR A 6 14.45 5.95 -6.46
CA TYR A 6 13.74 5.43 -5.29
C TYR A 6 14.59 4.38 -4.53
N SER A 7 15.93 4.49 -4.57
CA SER A 7 16.84 3.56 -3.92
C SER A 7 17.20 3.90 -2.47
N SER A 8 16.89 5.12 -2.00
CA SER A 8 17.27 5.63 -0.68
C SER A 8 16.29 6.69 -0.15
N GLY A 9 16.39 7.01 1.14
CA GLY A 9 15.58 8.03 1.80
C GLY A 9 14.19 7.58 2.23
N ILE A 10 13.35 8.55 2.60
CA ILE A 10 11.98 8.33 3.08
C ILE A 10 10.99 8.82 2.01
N TRP A 11 10.10 7.93 1.61
CA TRP A 11 9.12 8.17 0.54
C TRP A 11 7.71 8.09 1.07
N GLN A 12 6.85 8.98 0.58
CA GLN A 12 5.44 9.02 0.92
C GLN A 12 4.58 8.83 -0.32
N PHE A 13 3.60 7.93 -0.21
CA PHE A 13 2.59 7.67 -1.22
C PHE A 13 1.21 7.84 -0.61
N GLU A 14 0.46 8.83 -1.08
CA GLU A 14 -0.86 9.16 -0.55
C GLU A 14 -1.93 9.15 -1.65
N GLY A 15 -3.12 8.63 -1.32
CA GLY A 15 -4.27 8.66 -2.21
C GLY A 15 -5.59 8.42 -1.48
N TYR A 16 -6.70 8.84 -2.08
CA TYR A 16 -8.05 8.60 -1.56
C TYR A 16 -8.73 7.50 -2.33
N GLY A 17 -9.29 6.51 -1.62
CA GLY A 17 -9.93 5.36 -2.23
C GLY A 17 -11.32 5.06 -1.71
N PHE A 18 -12.11 4.41 -2.57
CA PHE A 18 -13.39 3.80 -2.22
C PHE A 18 -13.36 2.33 -2.64
N VAL A 19 -13.71 1.44 -1.72
CA VAL A 19 -13.85 0.01 -1.99
C VAL A 19 -15.32 -0.36 -1.86
N PRO A 20 -16.01 -0.75 -2.94
CA PRO A 20 -17.39 -1.20 -2.85
C PRO A 20 -17.52 -2.43 -1.97
N HIS A 21 -18.66 -2.55 -1.29
CA HIS A 21 -19.03 -3.73 -0.54
C HIS A 21 -18.93 -5.01 -1.38
N ALA A 22 -18.62 -6.11 -0.71
CA ALA A 22 -18.30 -7.42 -1.30
C ALA A 22 -17.00 -7.49 -2.16
N THR A 23 -16.22 -6.41 -2.28
CA THR A 23 -14.88 -6.49 -2.90
C THR A 23 -13.94 -7.37 -2.07
N SER A 24 -13.33 -8.38 -2.69
CA SER A 24 -12.45 -9.32 -2.01
C SER A 24 -11.36 -9.86 -2.95
N GLY A 25 -10.14 -10.02 -2.44
CA GLY A 25 -8.99 -10.50 -3.22
C GLY A 25 -8.28 -9.44 -4.06
N ALA A 26 -8.80 -8.22 -4.11
CA ALA A 26 -8.23 -7.12 -4.89
C ALA A 26 -6.99 -6.51 -4.21
N THR A 27 -6.02 -6.09 -5.02
CA THR A 27 -4.88 -5.28 -4.58
C THR A 27 -5.30 -3.81 -4.55
N VAL A 28 -5.04 -3.15 -3.43
CA VAL A 28 -5.32 -1.73 -3.21
C VAL A 28 -4.09 -0.87 -3.52
N ALA A 29 -2.90 -1.33 -3.12
CA ALA A 29 -1.64 -0.65 -3.39
C ALA A 29 -0.49 -1.65 -3.44
N GLN A 30 0.54 -1.34 -4.24
CA GLN A 30 1.72 -2.18 -4.39
C GLN A 30 3.00 -1.34 -4.57
N LEU A 31 3.98 -1.59 -3.70
CA LEU A 31 5.35 -1.09 -3.84
C LEU A 31 6.22 -2.23 -4.38
N HIS A 32 6.77 -2.06 -5.57
CA HIS A 32 7.63 -3.04 -6.24
C HIS A 32 9.09 -2.88 -5.83
N GLY A 33 9.84 -3.96 -6.00
CA GLY A 33 11.26 -4.06 -5.65
C GLY A 33 11.46 -4.43 -4.18
N ALA A 34 12.38 -5.34 -3.91
CA ALA A 34 12.85 -5.73 -2.57
C ALA A 34 14.14 -6.55 -2.70
N ALA A 35 14.93 -6.67 -1.63
CA ALA A 35 16.09 -7.58 -1.63
C ALA A 35 15.67 -9.05 -1.79
N LYS A 36 14.46 -9.39 -1.32
CA LYS A 36 13.90 -10.73 -1.41
C LYS A 36 12.50 -10.69 -2.03
N GLY A 37 12.42 -11.00 -3.32
CA GLY A 37 11.17 -11.10 -4.07
C GLY A 37 10.86 -9.87 -4.93
N ALA A 38 9.79 -9.94 -5.71
CA ALA A 38 9.44 -8.90 -6.69
C ALA A 38 8.76 -7.66 -6.07
N THR A 39 8.49 -7.65 -4.76
CA THR A 39 7.58 -6.67 -4.14
C THR A 39 8.01 -6.35 -2.69
N ALA A 40 8.14 -5.06 -2.36
CA ALA A 40 8.38 -4.60 -0.99
C ALA A 40 7.11 -4.67 -0.15
N THR A 41 5.96 -4.29 -0.72
CA THR A 41 4.68 -4.20 -0.01
C THR A 41 3.51 -4.44 -0.95
N ILE A 42 2.54 -5.21 -0.48
CA ILE A 42 1.21 -5.34 -1.12
C ILE A 42 0.16 -5.08 -0.05
N LEU A 43 -0.78 -4.18 -0.32
CA LEU A 43 -1.99 -4.03 0.46
C LEU A 43 -3.16 -4.60 -0.34
N ARG A 44 -3.88 -5.55 0.25
CA ARG A 44 -5.02 -6.23 -0.37
C ARG A 44 -6.26 -6.06 0.47
N ILE A 45 -7.43 -6.06 -0.16
CA ILE A 45 -8.71 -6.07 0.55
C ILE A 45 -9.36 -7.45 0.47
N TYR A 46 -9.93 -7.89 1.59
CA TYR A 46 -10.73 -9.10 1.71
C TYR A 46 -11.94 -8.81 2.58
N ASN A 47 -13.13 -8.76 1.97
CA ASN A 47 -14.41 -8.59 2.69
C ASN A 47 -14.38 -7.41 3.68
N GLY A 48 -13.95 -6.22 3.22
CA GLY A 48 -13.84 -5.01 4.06
C GLY A 48 -12.62 -4.94 4.98
N GLY A 49 -11.82 -6.00 5.07
CA GLY A 49 -10.55 -6.04 5.80
C GLY A 49 -9.36 -5.82 4.89
N MET A 50 -8.53 -4.80 5.16
CA MET A 50 -7.25 -4.60 4.50
C MET A 50 -6.18 -5.45 5.16
N ARG A 51 -5.36 -6.11 4.34
CA ARG A 51 -4.26 -6.96 4.75
C ARG A 51 -2.94 -6.56 4.10
N TYR A 52 -1.86 -6.72 4.84
CA TYR A 52 -0.51 -6.75 4.31
C TYR A 52 -0.28 -8.12 3.67
N TYR A 53 -0.01 -8.14 2.36
CA TYR A 53 -0.14 -9.32 1.51
C TYR A 53 -1.50 -10.01 1.72
N SER A 54 -1.52 -11.32 1.93
CA SER A 54 -2.70 -12.09 2.31
C SER A 54 -2.68 -12.49 3.79
N ARG A 55 -1.86 -11.84 4.61
CA ARG A 55 -1.52 -12.27 5.98
C ARG A 55 -2.08 -11.32 7.03
N ASP A 56 -1.32 -10.31 7.39
CA ASP A 56 -1.56 -9.50 8.59
C ASP A 56 -2.68 -8.50 8.35
N LEU A 57 -3.61 -8.40 9.30
CA LEU A 57 -4.71 -7.44 9.25
C LEU A 57 -4.17 -6.04 9.56
N VAL A 58 -4.39 -5.11 8.63
CA VAL A 58 -4.00 -3.70 8.75
C VAL A 58 -5.16 -2.88 9.28
N ALA A 59 -6.34 -3.02 8.68
CA ALA A 59 -7.53 -2.26 9.05
C ALA A 59 -8.81 -3.00 8.65
N THR A 60 -9.93 -2.63 9.27
CA THR A 60 -11.26 -3.18 8.98
C THR A 60 -12.25 -2.06 8.66
N ASN A 61 -13.45 -2.45 8.23
CA ASN A 61 -14.57 -1.54 7.97
C ASN A 61 -14.24 -0.48 6.91
N LEU A 62 -13.60 -0.93 5.82
CA LEU A 62 -13.19 -0.08 4.69
C LEU A 62 -14.10 -0.22 3.47
N ASP A 63 -15.10 -1.09 3.53
CA ASP A 63 -16.12 -1.25 2.51
C ASP A 63 -17.13 -0.09 2.53
N ASP A 64 -17.61 0.28 1.34
CA ASP A 64 -18.53 1.39 1.07
C ASP A 64 -18.14 2.71 1.74
N ARG A 65 -16.84 2.90 1.95
CA ARG A 65 -16.27 4.07 2.62
C ARG A 65 -15.15 4.67 1.78
N ARG A 66 -15.17 6.01 1.63
CA ARG A 66 -13.99 6.75 1.18
C ARG A 66 -13.00 6.87 2.33
N CYS A 67 -11.76 6.47 2.10
CA CYS A 67 -10.66 6.65 3.06
C CYS A 67 -9.41 7.18 2.37
N LYS A 68 -8.57 7.87 3.14
CA LYS A 68 -7.23 8.26 2.73
C LYS A 68 -6.25 7.18 3.13
N LEU A 69 -5.57 6.59 2.16
CA LEU A 69 -4.42 5.73 2.39
C LEU A 69 -3.15 6.57 2.28
N ASN A 70 -2.28 6.44 3.25
CA ASN A 70 -0.94 6.99 3.20
C ASN A 70 0.07 5.92 3.58
N ILE A 71 1.08 5.71 2.75
CA ILE A 71 2.17 4.75 2.98
C ILE A 71 3.47 5.54 3.08
N ILE A 72 4.21 5.31 4.15
CA ILE A 72 5.58 5.79 4.31
C ILE A 72 6.51 4.60 4.14
N HIS A 73 7.45 4.70 3.20
CA HIS A 73 8.53 3.74 3.03
C HIS A 73 9.85 4.43 3.39
N ASP A 74 10.40 4.06 4.54
CA ASP A 74 11.75 4.44 4.96
C ASP A 74 12.73 3.40 4.42
N VAL A 75 13.32 3.71 3.26
CA VAL A 75 14.23 2.79 2.55
C VAL A 75 15.54 2.63 3.30
N ASP A 76 16.04 3.73 3.89
CA ASP A 76 17.29 3.71 4.65
C ASP A 76 17.12 2.99 6.00
N GLY A 77 15.97 3.18 6.66
CA GLY A 77 15.60 2.52 7.90
C GLY A 77 14.99 1.12 7.72
N GLY A 78 14.70 0.71 6.49
CA GLY A 78 14.13 -0.59 6.14
C GLY A 78 12.76 -0.83 6.74
N SER A 79 11.83 0.12 6.62
CA SER A 79 10.49 -0.01 7.20
C SER A 79 9.36 0.59 6.37
N VAL A 80 8.18 -0.01 6.50
CA VAL A 80 6.94 0.46 5.87
C VAL A 80 5.90 0.75 6.94
N ILE A 81 5.30 1.92 6.86
CA ILE A 81 4.24 2.40 7.76
C ILE A 81 2.99 2.68 6.95
N VAL A 82 1.85 2.18 7.41
CA VAL A 82 0.56 2.38 6.75
C VAL A 82 -0.36 3.17 7.65
N PHE A 83 -0.94 4.23 7.09
CA PHE A 83 -1.94 5.07 7.71
C PHE A 83 -3.24 4.98 6.93
N ILE A 84 -4.35 4.93 7.66
CA ILE A 84 -5.70 5.06 7.12
C ILE A 84 -6.36 6.26 7.80
N ASP A 85 -6.81 7.23 7.02
CA ASP A 85 -7.41 8.48 7.49
C ASP A 85 -6.51 9.22 8.51
N GLY A 86 -5.20 9.21 8.26
CA GLY A 86 -4.19 9.85 9.11
C GLY A 86 -3.84 9.08 10.39
N VAL A 87 -4.49 7.94 10.66
CA VAL A 87 -4.19 7.10 11.83
C VAL A 87 -3.25 5.98 11.42
N GLN A 88 -2.12 5.83 12.13
CA GLN A 88 -1.20 4.70 11.92
C GLN A 88 -1.91 3.39 12.23
N LYS A 89 -1.92 2.47 11.27
CA LYS A 89 -2.57 1.17 11.38
C LYS A 89 -1.58 0.01 11.39
N PHE A 90 -0.44 0.18 10.74
CA PHE A 90 0.51 -0.89 10.58
C PHE A 90 1.94 -0.35 10.46
N TRP A 91 2.89 -1.12 10.99
CA TRP A 91 4.32 -0.90 10.83
C TRP A 91 4.97 -2.26 10.67
N VAL A 92 5.89 -2.38 9.70
CA VAL A 92 6.64 -3.60 9.46
C VAL A 92 8.03 -3.26 8.96
N LYS A 93 8.99 -4.15 9.23
CA LYS A 93 10.27 -4.11 8.53
C LYS A 93 10.04 -4.41 7.05
N ASP A 94 10.69 -3.65 6.18
CA ASP A 94 10.66 -3.91 4.75
C ASP A 94 11.38 -5.24 4.42
N GLN A 95 11.37 -5.62 3.15
CA GLN A 95 12.00 -6.85 2.69
C GLN A 95 13.48 -6.65 2.27
N GLY A 96 14.11 -5.54 2.67
CA GLY A 96 15.47 -5.15 2.32
C GLY A 96 15.63 -4.46 0.95
N PRO A 97 16.84 -3.96 0.62
CA PRO A 97 17.11 -3.12 -0.55
C PRO A 97 16.97 -3.86 -1.90
N GLY A 98 16.33 -3.24 -2.89
CA GLY A 98 16.22 -3.78 -4.26
C GLY A 98 15.90 -2.69 -5.28
N ASP A 99 15.61 -3.07 -6.53
CA ASP A 99 15.19 -2.12 -7.58
C ASP A 99 13.74 -1.66 -7.30
N LEU A 100 13.61 -0.60 -6.49
CA LEU A 100 12.33 -0.11 -6.01
C LEU A 100 11.63 0.76 -7.05
N PHE A 101 10.34 0.49 -7.27
CA PHE A 101 9.46 1.36 -8.03
C PHE A 101 8.03 1.18 -7.54
N THR A 102 7.14 2.11 -7.85
CA THR A 102 5.72 1.99 -7.49
C THR A 102 4.89 1.78 -8.74
N SER A 103 3.98 0.81 -8.71
CA SER A 103 2.89 0.76 -9.69
C SER A 103 1.62 1.26 -9.03
N ASN A 104 0.97 2.25 -9.66
CA ASN A 104 -0.35 2.78 -9.30
C ASN A 104 -0.54 3.16 -7.82
N VAL A 105 -0.46 4.46 -7.55
CA VAL A 105 -1.18 5.10 -6.43
C VAL A 105 -2.45 5.75 -7.01
N GLU A 106 -3.18 4.99 -7.83
CA GLU A 106 -4.44 5.44 -8.41
C GLU A 106 -5.56 4.59 -7.84
N PHE A 107 -6.26 5.17 -6.88
CA PHE A 107 -7.53 4.63 -6.42
C PHE A 107 -8.60 4.96 -7.44
N MET A 108 -8.64 4.19 -8.53
CA MET A 108 -9.72 4.28 -9.49
C MET A 108 -10.39 2.91 -9.60
N LEU A 109 -11.36 2.66 -8.73
CA LEU A 109 -12.34 1.63 -9.01
C LEU A 109 -13.57 2.30 -9.62
N HIS A 110 -13.70 2.20 -10.94
CA HIS A 110 -14.97 2.44 -11.61
C HIS A 110 -15.22 1.41 -12.72
N ARG A 111 -16.28 0.63 -12.53
CA ARG A 111 -17.41 0.70 -13.45
C ARG A 111 -18.71 0.42 -12.68
N LEU A 112 -19.43 1.50 -12.35
CA LEU A 112 -20.88 1.39 -12.14
C LEU A 112 -21.49 1.50 -13.55
N THR A 113 -22.15 0.41 -13.96
CA THR A 113 -22.70 0.08 -15.30
C THR A 113 -21.69 -0.26 -16.39
#